data_AF-A0AAW0AP19-F1
#
_entry.id   AF-A0AAW0AP19-F1
#
_cell.length_a   1.000
_cell.length_b   1.000
_cell.length_c   1.000
_cell.angle_alpha   90.00
_cell.angle_beta   90.00
_cell.angle_gamma   90.00
#
_symmetry.space_group_name_H-M   'P 1'
#
loop_
_entity.id
_entity.type
_entity.pdbx_description
1 polymer ?
#
loop_
_entity_poly.entity_id
_entity_poly.type
_entity_poly.pdbx_seq_one_letter_code
_entity_poly.pdbx_strand_id
1 'polypeptide(L)'
;MLDLRDQPLPLDSPLFAQALRSADALDESDLGRWKAEPPFEEDEDRMDPHSEGYLRFTKSLSAVLHGVRLREQRLRDTSLQEEVVRKGLQAILRSIQVEVGELLLCWGRVESLLGAQRYHPFHQSREFAMLEHYLQWLARSICHFCYLEFLQ
;
A
#
# COMPACT_ATOMS: atom_id res chain seq x y z
N MET A 1 10.44 -9.95 1.74
CA MET A 1 9.84 -9.24 0.59
C MET A 1 8.85 -10.13 -0.18
N LEU A 2 9.26 -11.27 -0.75
CA LEU A 2 8.34 -12.17 -1.49
C LEU A 2 7.18 -12.66 -0.62
N ASP A 3 7.44 -13.08 0.62
CA ASP A 3 6.38 -13.50 1.55
C ASP A 3 5.33 -12.42 1.80
N LEU A 4 5.74 -11.14 1.83
CA LEU A 4 4.85 -10.00 2.01
C LEU A 4 4.01 -9.74 0.74
N ARG A 5 4.61 -9.86 -0.45
CA ARG A 5 3.86 -9.73 -1.72
C ARG A 5 2.70 -10.74 -1.76
N ASP A 6 2.99 -11.98 -1.39
CA ASP A 6 2.06 -13.11 -1.54
C ASP A 6 0.99 -13.17 -0.44
N GLN A 7 1.05 -12.29 0.56
CA GLN A 7 -0.05 -12.12 1.51
C GLN A 7 -1.35 -11.77 0.77
N PRO A 8 -2.48 -12.43 1.09
CA PRO A 8 -3.73 -12.26 0.38
C PRO A 8 -4.31 -10.86 0.58
N LEU A 9 -4.98 -10.35 -0.45
CA LEU A 9 -5.84 -9.17 -0.30
C LEU A 9 -7.15 -9.56 0.39
N PRO A 10 -7.81 -8.63 1.11
CA PRO A 10 -9.08 -8.89 1.80
C PRO A 10 -10.26 -8.89 0.82
N LEU A 11 -10.30 -9.87 -0.10
CA LEU A 11 -11.28 -9.97 -1.18
C LEU A 11 -12.72 -10.18 -0.69
N ASP A 12 -12.88 -10.71 0.52
CA ASP A 12 -14.16 -10.91 1.22
C ASP A 12 -14.69 -9.65 1.89
N SER A 13 -13.88 -8.58 2.00
CA SER A 13 -14.29 -7.33 2.63
C SER A 13 -15.15 -6.47 1.68
N PRO A 14 -16.39 -6.10 2.07
CA PRO A 14 -17.21 -5.18 1.29
C PRO A 14 -16.55 -3.81 1.09
N LEU A 15 -15.81 -3.34 2.10
CA LEU A 15 -15.11 -2.07 2.05
C LEU A 15 -13.96 -2.09 1.05
N PHE A 16 -13.21 -3.20 0.98
CA PHE A 16 -12.21 -3.40 -0.07
C PHE A 16 -12.86 -3.33 -1.46
N ALA A 17 -13.97 -4.04 -1.66
CA ALA A 17 -14.66 -4.05 -2.94
C ALA A 17 -15.25 -2.68 -3.32
N GLN A 18 -15.73 -1.89 -2.35
CA GLN A 18 -16.20 -0.52 -2.57
C GLN A 18 -15.03 0.40 -2.97
N ALA A 19 -13.96 0.41 -2.18
CA ALA A 19 -12.75 1.19 -2.44
C ALA A 19 -12.12 0.83 -3.79
N LEU A 20 -12.09 -0.46 -4.17
CA LEU A 20 -11.56 -0.89 -5.45
C LEU A 20 -12.36 -0.34 -6.65
N ARG A 21 -13.68 -0.14 -6.50
CA ARG A 21 -14.56 0.26 -7.61
C ARG A 21 -14.50 1.75 -7.93
N SER A 22 -14.58 2.62 -6.94
CA SER A 22 -14.61 4.08 -7.17
C SER A 22 -14.18 4.85 -5.93
N ALA A 23 -13.53 6.00 -6.15
CA ALA A 23 -13.22 6.97 -5.11
C ALA A 23 -14.48 7.64 -4.54
N ASP A 24 -15.59 7.64 -5.30
CA ASP A 24 -16.87 8.19 -4.86
C ASP A 24 -17.68 7.21 -3.99
N ALA A 25 -17.22 5.96 -3.86
CA ALA A 25 -17.94 4.93 -3.11
C ALA A 25 -17.73 5.05 -1.59
N LEU A 26 -16.65 5.70 -1.15
CA LEU A 26 -16.25 5.88 0.24
C LEU A 26 -15.65 7.28 0.42
N ASP A 27 -15.72 7.83 1.63
CA ASP A 27 -14.94 9.00 1.97
C ASP A 27 -13.46 8.59 2.17
N GLU A 28 -12.61 9.01 1.24
CA GLU A 28 -11.17 8.72 1.25
C GLU A 28 -10.32 9.91 1.71
N SER A 29 -10.94 11.02 2.12
CA SER A 29 -10.25 12.28 2.44
C SER A 29 -9.17 12.12 3.52
N ASP A 30 -9.44 11.29 4.53
CA ASP A 30 -8.54 11.07 5.66
C ASP A 30 -7.54 9.92 5.45
N LEU A 31 -7.56 9.25 4.29
CA LEU A 31 -6.63 8.15 4.02
C LEU A 31 -5.20 8.64 3.74
N GLY A 32 -5.03 9.92 3.43
CA GLY A 32 -3.76 10.50 2.99
C GLY A 32 -2.59 10.19 3.94
N ARG A 33 -2.79 10.35 5.25
CA ARG A 33 -1.72 10.09 6.25
C ARG A 33 -1.26 8.64 6.25
N TRP A 34 -2.17 7.70 6.00
CA TRP A 34 -1.87 6.26 6.00
C TRP A 34 -1.34 5.75 4.66
N LYS A 35 -1.50 6.53 3.59
CA LYS A 35 -0.90 6.26 2.27
C LYS A 35 0.53 6.80 2.15
N ALA A 36 0.90 7.78 2.97
CA ALA A 36 2.23 8.37 2.97
C ALA A 36 3.31 7.36 3.37
N GLU A 37 4.56 7.64 3.00
CA GLU A 37 5.71 6.88 3.50
C GLU A 37 5.81 7.06 5.02
N PRO A 38 5.91 5.98 5.82
CA PRO A 38 6.13 6.09 7.25
C PRO A 38 7.50 6.73 7.55
N PRO A 39 7.69 7.36 8.72
CA PRO A 39 6.90 7.19 9.93
C PRO A 39 5.59 7.98 9.94
N PHE A 40 4.50 7.31 10.34
CA PHE A 40 3.26 7.93 10.75
C PHE A 40 3.41 8.68 12.08
N GLU A 41 2.71 9.81 12.18
CA GLU A 41 2.47 10.52 13.42
C GLU A 41 1.61 9.64 14.35
N GLU A 42 1.77 9.81 15.67
CA GLU A 42 0.94 9.10 16.63
C GLU A 42 -0.52 9.49 16.42
N ASP A 43 -1.41 8.50 16.40
CA ASP A 43 -2.82 8.78 16.24
C ASP A 43 -3.36 9.53 17.46
N GLU A 44 -3.89 10.73 17.25
CA GLU A 44 -4.53 11.53 18.31
C GLU A 44 -5.86 10.91 18.79
N ASP A 45 -6.33 9.85 18.12
CA ASP A 45 -7.51 9.09 18.49
C ASP A 45 -7.35 8.48 19.90
N ARG A 46 -8.14 9.00 20.85
CA ARG A 46 -8.12 8.59 22.26
C ARG A 46 -8.83 7.25 22.53
N MET A 47 -9.27 6.54 21.50
CA MET A 47 -9.85 5.22 21.67
C MET A 47 -8.83 4.23 22.25
N ASP A 48 -9.28 3.39 23.19
CA ASP A 48 -8.47 2.30 23.73
C ASP A 48 -8.03 1.35 22.59
N PRO A 49 -6.72 1.14 22.37
CA PRO A 49 -6.18 0.22 21.36
C PRO A 49 -6.67 -1.22 21.49
N HIS A 50 -7.17 -1.61 22.67
CA HIS A 50 -7.73 -2.93 22.94
C HIS A 50 -9.25 -3.01 22.76
N SER A 51 -9.92 -1.88 22.51
CA SER A 51 -11.36 -1.88 22.28
C SER A 51 -11.74 -2.52 20.95
N GLU A 52 -12.88 -3.22 20.93
CA GLU A 52 -13.40 -3.84 19.70
C GLU A 52 -13.62 -2.80 18.58
N GLY A 53 -14.06 -1.60 18.94
CA GLY A 53 -14.25 -0.49 18.00
C GLY A 53 -12.95 -0.09 17.31
N TYR A 54 -11.86 0.06 18.06
CA TYR A 54 -10.53 0.38 17.53
C TYR A 54 -10.03 -0.70 16.57
N LEU A 55 -10.12 -1.97 16.97
CA LEU A 55 -9.65 -3.10 16.17
C LEU A 55 -10.46 -3.23 14.87
N ARG A 56 -11.79 -3.08 14.96
CA ARG A 56 -12.69 -3.11 13.80
C ARG A 56 -12.39 -1.95 12.85
N PHE A 57 -12.21 -0.75 13.37
CA PHE A 57 -11.84 0.42 12.56
C PHE A 57 -10.51 0.21 11.83
N THR A 58 -9.48 -0.27 12.54
CA THR A 58 -8.17 -0.55 11.97
C THR A 58 -8.23 -1.60 10.85
N LYS A 59 -9.02 -2.68 11.05
CA LYS A 59 -9.26 -3.69 10.01
C LYS A 59 -9.98 -3.11 8.79
N SER A 60 -11.01 -2.30 9.01
CA SER A 60 -11.74 -1.61 7.95
C SER A 60 -10.83 -0.67 7.15
N LEU A 61 -10.01 0.12 7.84
CA LEU A 61 -9.04 1.03 7.25
C LEU A 61 -8.05 0.29 6.35
N SER A 62 -7.45 -0.80 6.84
CA SER A 62 -6.56 -1.66 6.06
C SER A 62 -7.24 -2.19 4.79
N ALA A 63 -8.49 -2.67 4.92
CA ALA A 63 -9.24 -3.17 3.77
C ALA A 63 -9.53 -2.09 2.71
N VAL A 64 -9.89 -0.89 3.14
CA VAL A 64 -10.09 0.26 2.24
C VAL A 64 -8.78 0.60 1.53
N LEU A 65 -7.68 0.73 2.27
CA LEU A 65 -6.37 1.06 1.69
C LEU A 65 -5.89 0.03 0.66
N HIS A 66 -6.11 -1.27 0.90
CA HIS A 66 -5.85 -2.31 -0.10
C HIS A 66 -6.66 -2.09 -1.38
N GLY A 67 -7.94 -1.74 -1.26
CA GLY A 67 -8.80 -1.49 -2.42
C GLY A 67 -8.33 -0.26 -3.21
N VAL A 68 -8.03 0.84 -2.51
CA VAL A 68 -7.49 2.07 -3.12
C VAL A 68 -6.18 1.81 -3.85
N ARG A 69 -5.23 1.15 -3.21
CA ARG A 69 -3.92 0.86 -3.81
C ARG A 69 -4.03 -0.03 -5.05
N LEU A 70 -4.87 -1.04 -5.02
CA LEU A 70 -5.09 -1.90 -6.19
C LEU A 70 -5.76 -1.12 -7.34
N ARG A 71 -6.70 -0.23 -7.02
CA ARG A 71 -7.33 0.66 -8.01
C ARG A 71 -6.29 1.59 -8.65
N GLU A 72 -5.43 2.21 -7.84
CA GLU A 72 -4.35 3.10 -8.31
C GLU A 72 -3.33 2.36 -9.18
N GLN A 73 -2.94 1.15 -8.77
CA GLN A 73 -2.06 0.30 -9.57
C GLN A 73 -2.69 0.00 -10.95
N ARG A 74 -3.95 -0.42 -11.01
CA ARG A 74 -4.63 -0.68 -12.29
C ARG A 74 -4.71 0.53 -13.21
N LEU A 75 -5.00 1.70 -12.65
CA LEU A 75 -5.02 2.96 -13.42
C LEU A 75 -3.63 3.28 -13.98
N ARG A 76 -2.60 3.03 -13.17
CA ARG A 76 -1.22 3.20 -13.57
C ARG A 76 -0.81 2.22 -14.66
N ASP A 77 -1.19 0.96 -14.55
CA ASP A 77 -0.86 -0.09 -15.52
C ASP A 77 -1.42 0.28 -16.89
N THR A 78 -2.67 0.74 -16.96
CA THR A 78 -3.27 1.27 -18.20
C THR A 78 -2.43 2.39 -18.80
N SER A 79 -2.02 3.37 -17.98
CA SER A 79 -1.17 4.48 -18.43
C SER A 79 0.19 3.99 -18.95
N LEU A 80 0.83 3.06 -18.25
CA LEU A 80 2.11 2.47 -18.66
C LEU A 80 1.98 1.70 -19.98
N GLN A 81 0.90 0.93 -20.17
CA GLN A 81 0.62 0.22 -21.42
C GLN A 81 0.47 1.20 -22.60
N GLU A 82 -0.27 2.30 -22.41
CA GLU A 82 -0.38 3.36 -23.42
C GLU A 82 0.97 4.02 -23.73
N GLU A 83 1.81 4.24 -22.72
CA GLU A 83 3.14 4.79 -22.92
C GLU A 83 4.06 3.81 -23.67
N VAL A 84 3.97 2.51 -23.41
CA VAL A 84 4.71 1.46 -24.13
C VAL A 84 4.34 1.49 -25.62
N VAL A 85 3.05 1.61 -25.94
CA VAL A 85 2.59 1.75 -27.34
C VAL A 85 3.17 3.01 -28.00
N ARG A 86 3.25 4.12 -27.26
CA ARG A 86 3.68 5.43 -27.78
C ARG A 86 5.19 5.58 -27.92
N LYS A 87 5.96 5.15 -26.93
CA LYS A 87 7.40 5.41 -26.77
C LYS A 87 8.26 4.16 -26.99
N GLY A 88 7.64 2.98 -26.99
CA GLY A 88 8.31 1.69 -27.03
C GLY A 88 8.77 1.21 -25.64
N LEU A 89 8.79 -0.11 -25.46
CA LEU A 89 9.11 -0.76 -24.18
C LEU A 89 10.47 -0.34 -23.60
N GLN A 90 11.50 -0.18 -24.44
CA GLN A 90 12.86 0.19 -23.99
C GLN A 90 12.94 1.57 -23.31
N ALA A 91 12.08 2.51 -23.71
CA ALA A 91 12.00 3.81 -23.03
C ALA A 91 11.38 3.67 -21.64
N ILE A 92 10.31 2.86 -21.54
CA ILE A 92 9.59 2.62 -20.29
C ILE A 92 10.42 1.82 -19.29
N LEU A 93 11.14 0.79 -19.75
CA LEU A 93 12.03 -0.02 -18.88
C LEU A 93 13.08 0.83 -18.16
N ARG A 94 13.63 1.87 -18.81
CA ARG A 94 14.57 2.78 -18.15
C ARG A 94 13.91 3.59 -17.02
N SER A 95 12.68 4.07 -17.24
CA SER A 95 11.91 4.76 -16.19
C SER A 95 11.59 3.80 -15.03
N ILE A 96 11.18 2.57 -15.35
CA ILE A 96 10.87 1.55 -14.35
C ILE A 96 12.11 1.18 -13.54
N GLN A 97 13.28 1.08 -14.15
CA GLN A 97 14.53 0.79 -13.43
C GLN A 97 14.85 1.85 -12.37
N VAL A 98 14.67 3.13 -12.71
CA VAL A 98 14.87 4.24 -11.75
C VAL A 98 13.88 4.11 -10.60
N GLU A 99 12.62 3.89 -10.91
CA GLU A 99 11.56 3.77 -9.90
C GLU A 99 11.72 2.55 -8.99
N VAL A 100 12.07 1.38 -9.54
CA VAL A 100 12.37 0.19 -8.73
C VAL A 100 13.54 0.49 -7.78
N GLY A 101 14.54 1.25 -8.24
CA GLY A 101 15.62 1.74 -7.38
C GLY A 101 15.12 2.60 -6.22
N GLU A 102 14.22 3.55 -6.49
CA GLU A 102 13.60 4.40 -5.46
C GLU A 102 12.75 3.58 -4.48
N LEU A 103 11.98 2.61 -4.97
CA LEU A 103 11.17 1.70 -4.15
C LEU A 103 12.03 0.80 -3.27
N LEU A 104 13.18 0.31 -3.76
CA LEU A 104 14.13 -0.47 -2.97
C LEU A 104 14.82 0.37 -1.89
N LEU A 105 15.13 1.64 -2.18
CA LEU A 105 15.63 2.57 -1.17
C LEU A 105 14.56 2.87 -0.11
N CYS A 106 13.30 3.05 -0.53
CA CYS A 106 12.16 3.21 0.38
C CYS A 106 11.99 1.96 1.25
N TRP A 107 12.04 0.76 0.66
CA TRP A 107 12.01 -0.51 1.39
C TRP A 107 13.03 -0.54 2.52
N GLY A 108 14.30 -0.23 2.23
CA GLY A 108 15.35 -0.24 3.27
C GLY A 108 15.07 0.74 4.42
N ARG A 109 14.53 1.93 4.12
CA ARG A 109 14.12 2.90 5.15
C ARG A 109 12.97 2.35 6.00
N VAL A 110 11.91 1.85 5.36
CA VAL A 110 10.71 1.39 6.06
C VAL A 110 10.97 0.11 6.85
N GLU A 111 11.74 -0.84 6.31
CA GLU A 111 12.17 -2.06 7.01
C GLU A 111 13.00 -1.73 8.27
N SER A 112 13.81 -0.67 8.23
CA SER A 112 14.55 -0.22 9.41
C SER A 112 13.63 0.25 10.55
N LEU A 113 12.45 0.81 10.23
CA LEU A 113 11.46 1.19 11.25
C LEU A 113 10.87 -0.03 11.95
N LEU A 114 10.66 -1.13 11.23
CA LEU A 114 10.21 -2.41 11.79
C LEU A 114 11.30 -3.00 12.69
N GLY A 115 12.55 -3.02 12.23
CA GLY A 115 13.69 -3.50 13.01
C GLY A 115 13.96 -2.68 14.28
N ALA A 116 13.73 -1.37 14.22
CA ALA A 116 13.83 -0.46 15.37
C ALA A 116 12.62 -0.53 16.32
N GLN A 117 11.60 -1.35 16.02
CA GLN A 117 10.35 -1.44 16.78
C GLN A 117 9.70 -0.07 16.97
N ARG A 118 9.69 0.76 15.92
CA ARG A 118 9.17 2.13 15.97
C ARG A 118 7.72 2.19 16.45
N TYR A 119 6.92 1.18 16.06
CA TYR A 119 5.53 1.01 16.49
C TYR A 119 5.38 -0.24 17.33
N HIS A 120 4.77 -0.10 18.50
CA HIS A 120 4.51 -1.23 19.39
C HIS A 120 3.19 -1.93 19.01
N PRO A 121 3.18 -3.23 18.65
CA PRO A 121 1.99 -3.91 18.13
C PRO A 121 0.76 -3.89 19.06
N PHE A 122 0.97 -3.72 20.37
CA PHE A 122 -0.11 -3.69 21.36
C PHE A 122 -0.60 -2.28 21.72
N HIS A 123 0.25 -1.27 21.58
CA HIS A 123 -0.07 0.11 22.03
C HIS A 123 -0.28 1.08 20.86
N GLN A 124 0.29 0.74 19.69
CA GLN A 124 0.24 1.49 18.43
C GLN A 124 -0.15 0.50 17.32
N SER A 125 -1.19 -0.28 17.58
CA SER A 125 -1.59 -1.41 16.74
C SER A 125 -2.08 -0.96 15.36
N ARG A 126 -2.64 0.25 15.25
CA ARG A 126 -3.04 0.85 13.97
C ARG A 126 -1.83 1.26 13.15
N GLU A 127 -0.90 2.02 13.71
CA GLU A 127 0.33 2.43 13.03
C GLU A 127 1.15 1.22 12.60
N PHE A 128 1.23 0.20 13.47
CA PHE A 128 1.86 -1.07 13.14
C PHE A 128 1.16 -1.76 11.95
N ALA A 129 -0.18 -1.87 11.97
CA ALA A 129 -0.93 -2.46 10.85
C ALA A 129 -0.77 -1.65 9.55
N MET A 130 -0.70 -0.32 9.64
CA MET A 130 -0.47 0.55 8.47
C MET A 130 0.95 0.42 7.93
N LEU A 131 1.94 0.19 8.80
CA LEU A 131 3.32 -0.10 8.41
C LEU A 131 3.41 -1.44 7.67
N GLU A 132 2.77 -2.49 8.20
CA GLU A 132 2.69 -3.80 7.54
C GLU A 132 2.02 -3.70 6.17
N HIS A 133 0.87 -3.02 6.11
CA HIS A 133 0.18 -2.74 4.85
C HIS A 133 1.10 -2.00 3.85
N TYR A 134 1.83 -0.98 4.31
CA TYR A 134 2.75 -0.22 3.45
C TYR A 134 3.87 -1.11 2.90
N LEU A 135 4.50 -1.92 3.77
CA LEU A 135 5.55 -2.87 3.37
C LEU A 135 5.02 -3.90 2.37
N GLN A 136 3.81 -4.43 2.58
CA GLN A 136 3.16 -5.33 1.63
C GLN A 136 2.99 -4.67 0.26
N TRP A 137 2.57 -3.41 0.20
CA TRP A 137 2.41 -2.69 -1.06
C TRP A 137 3.72 -2.26 -1.73
N LEU A 138 4.77 -1.98 -0.96
CA LEU A 138 6.12 -1.83 -1.50
C LEU A 138 6.58 -3.13 -2.17
N ALA A 139 6.46 -4.27 -1.47
CA ALA A 139 6.83 -5.57 -2.02
C ALA A 139 6.07 -5.88 -3.31
N ARG A 140 4.75 -5.62 -3.31
CA ARG A 140 3.90 -5.78 -4.50
C ARG A 140 4.35 -4.89 -5.65
N SER A 141 4.55 -3.60 -5.41
CA SER A 141 4.97 -2.65 -6.45
C SER A 141 6.33 -3.02 -7.06
N ILE A 142 7.31 -3.37 -6.21
CA ILE A 142 8.64 -3.79 -6.66
C ILE A 142 8.53 -5.04 -7.55
N CYS A 143 7.84 -6.08 -7.06
CA CYS A 143 7.70 -7.33 -7.82
C CYS A 143 6.91 -7.12 -9.12
N HIS A 144 5.84 -6.33 -9.07
CA HIS A 144 5.00 -6.02 -10.21
C HIS A 144 5.81 -5.39 -11.35
N PHE A 145 6.72 -4.47 -11.03
CA PHE A 145 7.63 -3.89 -12.01
C PHE A 145 8.76 -4.82 -12.43
N CYS A 146 9.38 -5.56 -11.51
CA CYS A 146 10.44 -6.50 -11.85
C CYS A 146 9.96 -7.62 -12.79
N TYR A 147 8.71 -8.06 -12.65
CA TYR A 147 8.11 -9.09 -13.49
C TYR A 147 7.29 -8.55 -14.66
N LEU A 148 7.27 -7.22 -14.84
CA LEU A 148 6.52 -6.53 -15.89
C LEU A 148 5.04 -6.97 -15.94
N GLU A 149 4.43 -7.17 -14.79
CA GLU A 149 3.06 -7.66 -14.66
C GLU A 149 2.04 -6.69 -15.29
N PHE A 150 2.36 -5.40 -15.40
CA PHE A 150 1.54 -4.41 -16.12
C PHE A 150 1.43 -4.67 -17.63
N LEU A 151 2.17 -5.63 -18.20
CA LEU A 151 2.06 -6.03 -19.62
C LEU A 151 1.10 -7.21 -19.85
N GLN A 152 0.57 -7.82 -18.79
CA GLN A 152 -0.36 -8.95 -18.85
C GLN A 152 -1.80 -8.46 -19.03
#